data_AF-A0A519KU42-F1
#
_entry.id   AF-A0A519KU42-F1
#
_cell.length_a   1.000
_cell.length_b   1.000
_cell.length_c   1.000
_cell.angle_alpha   90.00
_cell.angle_beta   90.00
_cell.angle_gamma   90.00
#
_symmetry.space_group_name_H-M   'P 1'
#
loop_
_entity.id
_entity.type
_entity.pdbx_description
1 polymer ?
#
loop_
_entity_poly.entity_id
_entity_poly.type
_entity_poly.pdbx_seq_one_letter_code
_entity_poly.pdbx_strand_id
1 'polypeptide(L)'
;MDALPGLRLVYLSRNDLLGQAISWARALQTKQYRSTQPRRGEAVYDSELIRAQLLVILQERALWEGYFARTGIQPLRIIYEQFVEQPRDAVHLIADLLDVPLLNQKSATRVDLLEQRDELSLEWRRRFLNDCGDASILR
;
A
#
# COMPACT_ATOMS: atom_id res chain seq x y z
N MET A 1 -28.06 -6.96 -1.72
CA MET A 1 -26.61 -7.25 -1.63
C MET A 1 -26.41 -8.62 -2.29
N ASP A 2 -26.92 -8.77 -3.52
CA ASP A 2 -27.33 -10.09 -4.03
C ASP A 2 -26.30 -10.71 -4.99
N ALA A 3 -25.31 -9.93 -5.40
CA ALA A 3 -24.24 -10.38 -6.27
C ALA A 3 -23.14 -11.18 -5.54
N LEU A 4 -22.99 -10.98 -4.22
CA LEU A 4 -21.93 -11.59 -3.40
C LEU A 4 -22.47 -11.98 -2.02
N PRO A 5 -23.16 -13.13 -1.90
CA PRO A 5 -23.64 -13.62 -0.61
C PRO A 5 -22.45 -13.92 0.32
N GLY A 6 -22.55 -13.50 1.58
CA GLY A 6 -21.50 -13.73 2.58
C GLY A 6 -20.23 -12.88 2.41
N LEU A 7 -20.33 -11.72 1.73
CA LEU A 7 -19.19 -10.83 1.50
C LEU A 7 -18.48 -10.44 2.80
N ARG A 8 -17.20 -10.84 2.91
CA ARG A 8 -16.27 -10.35 3.93
C ARG A 8 -15.27 -9.41 3.27
N LEU A 9 -14.99 -8.29 3.91
CA LEU A 9 -14.12 -7.26 3.37
C LEU A 9 -12.81 -7.20 4.16
N VAL A 10 -11.70 -7.18 3.43
CA VAL A 10 -10.36 -6.93 3.95
C VAL A 10 -9.91 -5.59 3.41
N TYR A 11 -9.52 -4.68 4.29
CA TYR A 11 -9.02 -3.36 3.94
C TYR A 11 -7.53 -3.27 4.25
N LEU A 12 -6.71 -3.39 3.20
CA LEU A 12 -5.27 -3.18 3.27
C LEU A 12 -4.95 -1.70 3.09
N SER A 13 -4.28 -1.12 4.07
CA SER A 13 -3.86 0.28 4.06
C SER A 13 -2.35 0.38 4.29
N ARG A 14 -1.74 1.49 3.87
CA ARG A 14 -0.33 1.78 4.11
C ARG A 14 -0.22 3.09 4.87
N ASN A 15 0.56 3.12 5.94
CA ASN A 15 0.73 4.34 6.74
C ASN A 15 1.74 5.30 6.09
N ASP A 16 2.76 4.77 5.43
CA ASP A 16 3.72 5.56 4.68
C ASP A 16 3.15 6.03 3.32
N LEU A 17 2.25 7.02 3.36
CA LEU A 17 1.56 7.56 2.18
C LEU A 17 2.51 8.17 1.15
N LEU A 18 3.53 8.91 1.61
CA LEU A 18 4.53 9.49 0.70
C LEU A 18 5.37 8.40 0.03
N GLY A 19 5.76 7.35 0.77
CA GLY A 19 6.47 6.22 0.18
C GLY A 19 5.60 5.44 -0.81
N GLN A 20 4.30 5.32 -0.55
CA GLN A 20 3.34 4.75 -1.48
C GLN A 20 3.25 5.59 -2.77
N ALA A 21 3.11 6.91 -2.65
CA ALA A 21 3.05 7.83 -3.79
C ALA A 21 4.31 7.77 -4.66
N ILE A 22 5.50 7.78 -4.04
CA ILE A 22 6.79 7.63 -4.73
C ILE A 22 6.86 6.29 -5.47
N SER A 23 6.50 5.19 -4.79
CA SER A 23 6.50 3.86 -5.41
C SER A 23 5.55 3.78 -6.60
N TRP A 24 4.37 4.41 -6.50
CA TRP A 24 3.40 4.42 -7.58
C TRP A 24 3.87 5.28 -8.76
N ALA A 25 4.40 6.48 -8.50
CA ALA A 25 4.97 7.34 -9.53
C ALA A 25 6.06 6.62 -10.34
N ARG A 26 6.94 5.89 -9.65
CA ARG A 26 7.97 5.05 -10.30
C ARG A 26 7.34 3.95 -11.17
N ALA A 27 6.38 3.20 -10.63
CA ALA A 27 5.72 2.11 -11.35
C ALA A 27 5.00 2.60 -12.63
N LEU A 28 4.41 3.80 -12.60
CA LEU A 28 3.77 4.41 -13.77
C LEU A 28 4.76 4.72 -14.89
N GLN A 29 5.97 5.17 -14.53
CA GLN A 29 7.05 5.47 -15.48
C GLN A 29 7.67 4.19 -16.04
N THR A 30 8.01 3.24 -15.16
CA THR A 30 8.74 2.02 -15.54
C THR A 30 7.85 0.87 -16.04
N LYS A 31 6.52 1.03 -15.92
CA LYS A 31 5.52 -0.03 -16.14
C LYS A 31 5.75 -1.29 -15.30
N GLN A 32 6.48 -1.16 -14.19
CA GLN A 32 6.81 -2.24 -13.27
C GLN A 32 6.03 -2.03 -11.97
N TYR A 33 4.93 -2.77 -11.80
CA TYR A 33 4.06 -2.67 -10.63
C TYR A 33 4.39 -3.74 -9.57
N ARG A 34 5.19 -4.74 -9.94
CA ARG A 34 5.71 -5.78 -9.04
C ARG A 34 7.20 -5.95 -9.31
N SER A 35 7.97 -6.25 -8.26
CA SER A 35 9.42 -6.52 -8.38
C SER A 35 9.75 -7.61 -9.41
N THR A 36 8.84 -8.55 -9.62
CA THR A 36 8.97 -9.67 -10.57
C THR A 36 8.66 -9.30 -12.03
N GLN A 37 8.16 -8.10 -12.32
CA GLN A 37 7.88 -7.65 -13.68
C GLN A 37 9.13 -7.04 -14.33
N PRO A 38 9.32 -7.18 -15.65
CA PRO A 38 10.42 -6.52 -16.34
C PRO A 38 10.23 -5.00 -16.34
N ARG A 39 11.29 -4.27 -15.99
CA ARG A 39 11.32 -2.80 -16.03
C ARG A 39 11.35 -2.31 -17.48
N ARG A 40 10.43 -1.41 -17.85
CA ARG A 40 10.39 -0.75 -19.16
C ARG A 40 10.63 0.75 -18.98
N GLY A 41 11.87 1.17 -19.12
CA GLY A 41 12.29 2.57 -18.98
C GLY A 41 12.88 2.92 -17.63
N GLU A 42 13.40 4.13 -17.52
CA GLU A 42 14.00 4.68 -16.31
C GLU A 42 12.99 5.50 -15.51
N ALA A 43 13.20 5.57 -14.19
CA ALA A 43 12.37 6.36 -13.30
C ALA A 43 13.13 7.66 -13.02
N VAL A 44 12.51 8.79 -13.30
CA VAL A 44 13.05 10.14 -13.07
C VAL A 44 12.19 10.85 -12.03
N TYR A 45 12.83 11.61 -11.16
CA TYR A 45 12.15 12.38 -10.12
C TYR A 45 11.18 13.38 -10.76
N ASP A 46 9.92 13.32 -10.32
CA ASP A 46 8.84 14.18 -10.80
C ASP A 46 7.94 14.51 -9.60
N SER A 47 8.09 15.73 -9.07
CA SER A 47 7.36 16.19 -7.89
C SER A 47 5.86 16.36 -8.15
N GLU A 48 5.48 16.78 -9.36
CA GLU A 48 4.08 16.90 -9.78
C GLU A 48 3.41 15.54 -9.81
N LEU A 49 4.06 14.54 -10.41
CA LEU A 49 3.54 13.18 -10.47
C LEU A 49 3.40 12.57 -9.07
N ILE A 50 4.41 12.73 -8.20
CA ILE A 50 4.34 12.25 -6.81
C ILE A 50 3.19 12.90 -6.06
N ARG A 51 3.01 14.23 -6.17
CA ARG A 51 1.89 14.95 -5.55
C ARG A 51 0.55 14.45 -6.09
N ALA A 52 0.43 14.27 -7.40
CA ALA A 52 -0.78 13.74 -8.01
C ALA A 52 -1.12 12.34 -7.46
N GLN A 53 -0.14 11.44 -7.34
CA GLN A 53 -0.38 10.11 -6.77
C GLN A 53 -0.75 10.18 -5.28
N LEU A 54 -0.14 11.09 -4.51
CA LEU A 54 -0.51 11.29 -3.11
C LEU A 54 -1.98 11.72 -2.96
N LEU A 55 -2.45 12.63 -3.80
CA LEU A 55 -3.85 13.07 -3.82
C LEU A 55 -4.81 11.91 -4.16
N VAL A 56 -4.46 11.08 -5.15
CA VAL A 56 -5.25 9.90 -5.51
C VAL A 56 -5.36 8.93 -4.33
N ILE A 57 -4.24 8.61 -3.68
CA ILE A 57 -4.21 7.72 -2.50
C ILE A 57 -5.11 8.26 -1.38
N LEU A 58 -5.02 9.56 -1.09
CA LEU A 58 -5.84 10.21 -0.06
C LEU A 58 -7.33 10.16 -0.40
N GLN A 59 -7.68 10.41 -1.66
CA GLN A 59 -9.06 10.37 -2.13
C GLN A 59 -9.64 8.94 -2.02
N GLU A 60 -8.91 7.93 -2.51
CA GLU A 60 -9.34 6.53 -2.43
C GLU A 60 -9.53 6.10 -0.97
N ARG A 61 -8.59 6.47 -0.09
CA ARG A 61 -8.71 6.21 1.36
C ARG A 61 -9.96 6.85 1.95
N ALA A 62 -10.19 8.13 1.68
CA ALA A 62 -11.37 8.84 2.19
C ALA A 62 -12.69 8.24 1.69
N LEU A 63 -12.75 7.82 0.42
CA LEU A 63 -13.92 7.16 -0.16
C LEU A 63 -14.25 5.84 0.53
N TRP A 64 -13.24 5.00 0.78
CA TRP A 64 -13.44 3.73 1.49
C TRP A 64 -13.84 3.94 2.95
N GLU A 65 -13.16 4.82 3.68
CA GLU A 65 -13.51 5.13 5.07
C GLU A 65 -14.93 5.69 5.18
N GLY A 66 -15.31 6.61 4.29
CA GLY A 66 -16.68 7.13 4.22
C GLY A 66 -17.71 6.06 3.88
N TYR A 67 -17.38 5.11 3.00
CA TYR A 67 -18.23 3.97 2.70
C TYR A 67 -18.45 3.08 3.92
N PHE A 68 -17.39 2.72 4.66
CA PHE A 68 -17.51 1.90 5.88
C PHE A 68 -18.31 2.62 6.97
N ALA A 69 -18.05 3.91 7.19
CA ALA A 69 -18.78 4.71 8.17
C ALA A 69 -20.28 4.81 7.85
N ARG A 70 -20.64 5.05 6.59
CA ARG A 70 -22.06 5.18 6.18
C ARG A 70 -22.81 3.86 6.18
N THR A 71 -22.13 2.73 5.96
CA THR A 71 -22.77 1.40 5.84
C THR A 71 -22.71 0.58 7.14
N GLY A 72 -21.90 0.99 8.12
CA GLY A 72 -21.65 0.24 9.35
C GLY A 72 -20.76 -0.99 9.17
N ILE A 73 -20.30 -1.27 7.96
CA ILE A 73 -19.41 -2.38 7.64
C ILE A 73 -18.08 -2.21 8.39
N GLN A 74 -17.69 -3.25 9.13
CA GLN A 74 -16.39 -3.33 9.79
C GLN A 74 -15.49 -4.30 9.01
N PRO A 75 -14.60 -3.82 8.12
CA PRO A 75 -13.68 -4.70 7.41
C PRO A 75 -12.58 -5.21 8.35
N LEU A 76 -11.98 -6.35 8.02
CA LEU A 76 -10.69 -6.73 8.60
C LEU A 76 -9.63 -5.73 8.11
N ARG A 77 -9.05 -4.96 9.02
CA ARG A 77 -8.05 -3.93 8.68
C ARG A 77 -6.65 -4.51 8.80
N ILE A 78 -5.86 -4.35 7.75
CA ILE A 78 -4.46 -4.77 7.69
C ILE A 78 -3.61 -3.57 7.32
N ILE A 79 -2.52 -3.36 8.06
CA ILE A 79 -1.53 -2.32 7.77
C ILE A 79 -0.37 -2.97 7.04
N TYR A 80 0.01 -2.44 5.88
CA TYR A 80 1.05 -2.96 5.01
C TYR A 80 2.37 -3.19 5.75
N GLU A 81 2.80 -2.23 6.57
CA GLU A 81 4.04 -2.31 7.32
C GLU A 81 4.04 -3.50 8.30
N GLN A 82 2.93 -3.73 9.01
CA GLN A 82 2.76 -4.89 9.90
C GLN A 82 2.69 -6.21 9.11
N PHE A 83 2.01 -6.17 7.96
CA PHE A 83 1.90 -7.33 7.08
C PHE A 83 3.28 -7.78 6.54
N VAL A 84 4.15 -6.85 6.18
CA VAL A 84 5.50 -7.17 5.70
C VAL A 84 6.35 -7.77 6.83
N GLU A 85 6.23 -7.25 8.04
CA GLU A 85 6.95 -7.79 9.21
C GLU A 85 6.44 -9.18 9.62
N GLN A 86 5.12 -9.40 9.57
CA GLN A 86 4.46 -10.60 10.08
C GLN A 86 3.41 -11.14 9.10
N PRO A 87 3.81 -11.62 7.91
CA PRO A 87 2.85 -12.02 6.86
C PRO A 87 2.00 -13.22 7.26
N ARG A 88 2.52 -14.09 8.14
CA ARG A 88 1.77 -15.25 8.66
C ARG A 88 0.56 -14.81 9.48
N ASP A 89 0.70 -13.76 10.28
CA ASP A 89 -0.37 -13.31 11.18
C ASP A 89 -1.53 -12.72 10.40
N ALA A 90 -1.24 -11.98 9.33
CA ALA A 90 -2.28 -11.53 8.40
C ALA A 90 -2.99 -12.70 7.69
N VAL A 91 -2.27 -13.76 7.30
CA VAL A 91 -2.89 -14.96 6.72
C VAL A 91 -3.79 -15.66 7.73
N HIS A 92 -3.38 -15.77 8.99
CA HIS A 92 -4.23 -16.29 10.07
C HIS A 92 -5.50 -15.45 10.23
N LEU A 93 -5.37 -14.12 10.32
CA LEU A 93 -6.52 -13.21 10.44
C LEU A 93 -7.51 -13.34 9.28
N ILE A 94 -7.01 -13.51 8.04
CA ILE A 94 -7.86 -13.70 6.86
C ILE A 94 -8.52 -15.08 6.88
N ALA A 95 -7.82 -16.13 7.31
CA ALA A 95 -8.40 -17.47 7.41
C ALA A 95 -9.50 -17.54 8.47
N ASP A 96 -9.28 -16.90 9.63
CA ASP A 96 -10.28 -16.74 10.69
C ASP A 96 -11.49 -15.93 10.18
N LEU A 97 -11.26 -14.88 9.38
CA LEU A 97 -12.34 -14.12 8.74
C LEU A 97 -13.15 -14.98 7.76
N LEU A 98 -12.56 -16.00 7.14
CA LEU A 98 -13.23 -16.85 6.15
C LEU A 98 -13.73 -18.17 6.72
N ASP A 99 -13.54 -18.42 8.03
CA ASP A 99 -13.84 -19.70 8.69
C ASP A 99 -13.15 -20.90 8.00
N VAL A 100 -11.92 -20.69 7.48
CA VAL A 100 -11.14 -21.72 6.77
C VAL A 100 -10.03 -22.25 7.68
N PRO A 101 -9.92 -23.57 7.89
CA PRO A 101 -8.84 -24.15 8.67
C PRO A 101 -7.50 -24.00 7.93
N LEU A 102 -6.51 -23.43 8.60
CA LEU A 102 -5.14 -23.40 8.10
C LEU A 102 -4.45 -24.74 8.40
N LEU A 103 -4.31 -25.59 7.39
CA LEU A 103 -3.50 -26.80 7.46
C LEU A 103 -2.03 -26.40 7.65
N ASN A 104 -1.43 -26.73 8.81
CA ASN A 104 -0.02 -26.57 9.19
C ASN A 104 0.90 -26.17 8.02
N GLN A 105 0.96 -24.87 7.72
CA GLN A 105 1.74 -24.38 6.60
C GLN A 105 3.21 -24.29 7.00
N LYS A 106 3.92 -25.43 6.91
CA LYS A 106 5.38 -25.45 6.89
C LYS A 106 5.97 -24.70 5.67
N SER A 107 5.14 -24.41 4.67
CA SER A 107 5.52 -23.58 3.52
C SER A 107 4.99 -22.17 3.73
N ALA A 108 5.64 -21.39 4.59
CA ALA A 108 5.61 -19.96 4.39
C ALA A 108 6.40 -19.71 3.12
N THR A 109 5.69 -19.59 1.99
CA THR A 109 6.27 -18.96 0.82
C THR A 109 6.78 -17.62 1.31
N ARG A 110 8.11 -17.46 1.43
CA ARG A 110 8.71 -16.15 1.69
C ARG A 110 8.09 -15.25 0.64
N VAL A 111 7.29 -14.29 1.08
CA VAL A 111 6.81 -13.26 0.19
C VAL A 111 8.07 -12.47 -0.13
N ASP A 112 8.73 -12.81 -1.23
CA ASP A 112 9.88 -12.10 -1.78
C ASP A 112 9.40 -10.76 -2.38
N LEU A 113 8.56 -10.03 -1.65
CA LEU A 113 8.49 -8.59 -1.75
C LEU A 113 9.75 -8.10 -1.06
N LEU A 114 10.88 -8.21 -1.78
CA LEU A 114 12.12 -7.53 -1.42
C LEU A 114 11.74 -6.09 -1.10
N GLU A 115 11.76 -5.76 0.19
CA GLU A 115 11.61 -4.41 0.72
C GLU A 115 12.86 -3.63 0.30
N GLN A 116 13.02 -3.40 -1.00
CA GLN A 116 13.95 -2.43 -1.51
C GLN A 116 13.35 -1.07 -1.16
N ARG A 117 13.60 -0.61 0.06
CA ARG A 117 13.75 0.83 0.33
C ARG A 117 14.98 1.28 -0.45
N ASP A 118 14.78 1.36 -1.76
CA ASP A 118 15.75 1.73 -2.76
C ASP A 118 16.29 3.12 -2.41
N GLU A 119 17.60 3.29 -2.47
CA GLU A 119 18.27 4.58 -2.20
C GLU A 119 17.63 5.71 -3.01
N LEU A 120 17.14 5.39 -4.22
CA LEU A 120 16.38 6.29 -5.07
C LEU A 120 15.07 6.76 -4.44
N SER A 121 14.31 5.88 -3.79
CA SER A 121 13.06 6.26 -3.10
C SER A 121 13.33 7.15 -1.90
N LEU A 122 14.42 6.90 -1.15
CA LEU A 122 14.84 7.75 -0.04
C LEU A 122 15.33 9.12 -0.51
N GLU A 123 16.05 9.17 -1.62
CA GLU A 123 16.44 10.41 -2.28
C GLU A 123 15.21 11.21 -2.73
N TRP A 124 14.27 10.60 -3.43
CA TRP A 124 13.06 11.27 -3.91
C TRP A 124 12.21 11.80 -2.75
N ARG A 125 12.13 11.06 -1.64
CA ARG A 125 11.49 11.56 -0.42
C ARG A 125 12.14 12.84 0.08
N ARG A 126 13.47 12.86 0.21
CA ARG A 126 14.21 14.04 0.68
C ARG A 126 13.98 15.24 -0.24
N ARG A 127 14.09 15.04 -1.56
CA ARG A 127 13.83 16.09 -2.57
C ARG A 127 12.39 16.60 -2.48
N PHE A 128 11.40 15.71 -2.44
CA PHE A 128 9.99 16.09 -2.35
C PHE A 128 9.67 16.89 -1.09
N LEU A 129 10.18 16.48 0.07
CA LEU A 129 9.97 17.23 1.32
C LEU A 129 10.66 18.61 1.29
N ASN A 130 11.80 18.74 0.62
CA ASN A 130 12.47 20.03 0.45
C ASN A 130 11.72 20.96 -0.53
N ASP A 131 11.22 20.40 -1.63
CA ASP A 131 10.62 21.18 -2.72
C ASP A 131 9.15 21.52 -2.45
N CYS A 132 8.43 20.63 -1.76
CA CYS A 132 6.97 20.72 -1.56
C CYS A 132 6.55 20.74 -0.08
N GLY A 133 7.48 20.57 0.86
CA GLY A 133 7.17 20.74 2.28
C GLY A 133 7.00 22.20 2.63
N ASP A 134 6.02 22.50 3.50
CA ASP A 134 5.89 23.84 4.07
C ASP A 134 7.10 24.13 4.98
N ALA A 135 8.09 24.83 4.42
CA ALA A 135 9.33 25.19 5.11
C ALA A 135 9.10 26.06 6.37
N SER A 136 7.90 26.59 6.56
CA SER A 136 7.51 27.47 7.68
C SER A 136 6.90 26.73 8.88
N ILE A 137 6.49 25.47 8.75
CA ILE A 137 5.75 24.75 9.82
C ILE A 137 6.67 23.94 10.76
N LEU A 138 7.93 23.72 10.37
CA LEU A 138 8.90 22.89 11.11
C LEU A 138 10.08 23.68 11.73
N ARG A 139 9.89 24.95 12.08
CA ARG A 139 10.85 25.70 12.92
C ARG A 139 10.32 25.89 14.33
#